data_AF-A0A8H5RAI4-F1
#
_entry.id   AF-A0A8H5RAI4-F1
#
_cell.length_a   1.000
_cell.length_b   1.000
_cell.length_c   1.000
_cell.angle_alpha   90.00
_cell.angle_beta   90.00
_cell.angle_gamma   90.00
#
_symmetry.space_group_name_H-M   'P 1'
#
loop_
_entity.id
_entity.type
_entity.pdbx_description
1 polymer ?
#
loop_
_entity_poly.entity_id
_entity_poly.type
_entity_poly.pdbx_seq_one_letter_code
_entity_poly.pdbx_strand_id
1 'polypeptide(L)'
;MTANRTDVPAHIVYTSAPARVPSQPVASTCTSSPETATFLTRSQGRSRSAFETDTIAPTAVELGIEMKDDEAQLYFNAFFSGCDRYVPVFDQRLDTIEAIRNNSALLFITICSVGCRVLNGTSSRWRALTLQTQRMLNAAIVNPLMGSLETVQAILVQACYASERALLIAIATRMALDLGFPEAYDTLIAESVLGEMQMDDSEQTTYNNNTTRMRKTRVWLHLLVMSYILHVDAGGMPTFKFRGASRRCRVLLQSPLATGMDHYLFAQVELNVLRAKIYASLPQGAHLSDEEILDLVKDAKLDIDVWFQDWIRISQPHHESMPWFVPNLSVQRCWADNMALCRAVRAAGVENVNVMSPIQKNMLSMTKASLQQHLDIIIQEPRIYLKSIRYAMDFVWAKNTFCCLLLLKLSALIPEAERLQTQDLNNELVIKAGILLQELELVAAAGHRDDTRSNTSSLYLQLLKTSIQKYKRWLVQGEGGPGAGQTTFPLTQEKNYDNELESFVPDQFVFEWDFPGLTLFSSPINETGWINELLAGAQEFGENGSSINWALIDFSM
;
A
#
# COMPACT_ATOMS: atom_id res chain seq x y z
N MET A 1 -32.90 -50.71 -34.50
CA MET A 1 -34.25 -50.79 -35.08
C MET A 1 -34.96 -49.48 -34.72
N THR A 2 -34.81 -48.44 -35.55
CA THR A 2 -35.68 -48.05 -36.69
C THR A 2 -37.02 -47.46 -36.21
N ALA A 3 -37.17 -46.12 -36.20
CA ALA A 3 -37.69 -45.25 -37.30
C ALA A 3 -39.20 -45.01 -37.11
N ASN A 4 -39.88 -43.88 -37.39
CA ASN A 4 -39.67 -42.62 -38.10
C ASN A 4 -40.78 -41.64 -37.59
N ARG A 5 -40.59 -40.32 -37.43
CA ARG A 5 -40.50 -39.20 -38.40
C ARG A 5 -41.86 -38.70 -38.94
N THR A 6 -42.13 -37.39 -38.76
CA THR A 6 -42.89 -36.41 -39.60
C THR A 6 -43.22 -35.20 -38.69
N ASP A 7 -43.32 -33.93 -39.10
CA ASP A 7 -42.71 -33.10 -40.15
C ASP A 7 -43.02 -31.62 -39.78
N VAL A 8 -42.25 -30.68 -40.34
CA VAL A 8 -42.26 -29.22 -40.11
C VAL A 8 -43.36 -28.52 -40.95
N PRO A 9 -43.84 -27.33 -40.55
CA PRO A 9 -43.71 -26.17 -41.46
C PRO A 9 -43.29 -24.85 -40.78
N ALA A 10 -42.82 -23.93 -41.61
CA ALA A 10 -41.98 -22.77 -41.29
C ALA A 10 -42.70 -21.39 -41.37
N HIS A 11 -42.02 -20.38 -40.78
CA HIS A 11 -42.01 -18.93 -41.04
C HIS A 11 -43.24 -18.04 -40.79
N ILE A 12 -42.99 -16.90 -40.14
CA ILE A 12 -43.44 -15.49 -40.39
C ILE A 12 -43.02 -14.67 -39.13
N VAL A 13 -41.86 -14.01 -39.10
CA VAL A 13 -41.59 -12.57 -39.41
C VAL A 13 -42.68 -11.60 -38.93
N TYR A 14 -42.42 -10.87 -37.84
CA TYR A 14 -43.16 -9.66 -37.47
C TYR A 14 -42.29 -8.42 -37.66
N THR A 15 -42.71 -7.59 -38.62
CA THR A 15 -42.30 -6.21 -38.84
C THR A 15 -43.25 -5.27 -38.09
N SER A 16 -42.72 -4.21 -37.50
CA SER A 16 -43.50 -2.99 -37.24
C SER A 16 -42.64 -1.76 -37.54
N ALA A 17 -43.21 -0.86 -38.33
CA ALA A 17 -42.65 0.41 -38.80
C ALA A 17 -43.60 1.55 -38.35
N PRO A 18 -43.34 2.84 -38.69
CA PRO A 18 -42.73 3.79 -37.78
C PRO A 18 -43.61 5.01 -37.49
N ALA A 19 -43.32 5.75 -36.41
CA ALA A 19 -43.86 7.10 -36.19
C ALA A 19 -42.71 8.10 -35.98
N ARG A 20 -42.74 9.18 -36.77
CA ARG A 20 -41.77 10.28 -36.87
C ARG A 20 -42.01 11.36 -35.80
N VAL A 21 -40.94 12.13 -35.54
CA VAL A 21 -40.84 13.57 -35.14
C VAL A 21 -39.99 13.76 -33.86
N PRO A 22 -39.07 14.75 -33.75
CA PRO A 22 -38.09 15.29 -34.70
C PRO A 22 -36.64 15.26 -34.16
N SER A 23 -35.67 15.36 -35.05
CA SER A 23 -34.23 15.44 -34.74
C SER A 23 -33.82 16.84 -34.24
N GLN A 24 -33.34 16.91 -32.99
CA GLN A 24 -32.46 17.98 -32.51
C GLN A 24 -31.08 17.41 -32.17
N PRO A 25 -29.98 18.12 -32.47
CA PRO A 25 -28.63 17.59 -32.33
C PRO A 25 -28.21 17.64 -30.86
N VAL A 26 -27.92 16.48 -30.26
CA VAL A 26 -27.19 16.45 -28.99
C VAL A 26 -25.74 16.75 -29.31
N ALA A 27 -25.34 17.97 -28.98
CA ALA A 27 -23.98 18.45 -29.13
C ALA A 27 -23.00 17.51 -28.40
N SER A 28 -22.03 16.99 -29.16
CA SER A 28 -20.85 16.34 -28.61
C SER A 28 -20.05 17.36 -27.80
N THR A 29 -20.14 17.31 -26.48
CA THR A 29 -19.20 18.02 -25.62
C THR A 29 -17.90 17.22 -25.56
N CYS A 30 -16.94 17.63 -26.40
CA CYS A 30 -15.53 17.31 -26.25
C CYS A 30 -15.09 17.65 -24.82
N THR A 31 -14.63 16.68 -24.04
CA THR A 31 -14.05 16.93 -22.71
C THR A 31 -12.59 17.31 -22.88
N SER A 32 -12.33 18.60 -22.81
CA SER A 32 -11.03 19.22 -22.57
C SER A 32 -10.47 18.87 -21.18
N SER A 33 -9.17 19.12 -21.03
CA SER A 33 -8.27 18.92 -19.88
C SER A 33 -8.85 19.20 -18.48
N PRO A 34 -8.28 18.61 -17.40
CA PRO A 34 -8.56 19.05 -16.04
C PRO A 34 -7.83 20.35 -15.71
N GLU A 35 -8.56 21.27 -15.09
CA GLU A 35 -8.05 22.52 -14.57
C GLU A 35 -7.20 22.29 -13.30
N THR A 36 -6.00 22.84 -13.32
CA THR A 36 -5.23 23.17 -12.10
C THR A 36 -5.57 24.62 -11.78
N ALA A 37 -5.98 24.92 -10.54
CA ALA A 37 -6.19 26.30 -10.12
C ALA A 37 -4.84 27.03 -10.04
N THR A 38 -4.43 27.65 -11.14
CA THR A 38 -3.30 28.59 -11.21
C THR A 38 -3.63 29.70 -12.21
N PHE A 39 -3.94 30.88 -11.67
CA PHE A 39 -4.03 32.13 -12.45
C PHE A 39 -2.63 32.53 -12.91
N LEU A 40 -2.21 32.14 -14.11
CA LEU A 40 -1.27 32.91 -14.95
C LEU A 40 -1.47 32.49 -16.41
N THR A 41 -1.93 33.42 -17.24
CA THR A 41 -2.09 33.28 -18.69
C THR A 41 -0.72 33.19 -19.38
N ARG A 42 -0.46 32.13 -20.16
CA ARG A 42 0.61 32.14 -21.16
C ARG A 42 0.25 31.37 -22.43
N SER A 43 0.62 31.99 -23.55
CA SER A 43 0.26 31.71 -24.94
C SER A 43 0.71 30.35 -25.47
N GLN A 44 -0.15 29.73 -26.28
CA GLN A 44 0.14 28.54 -27.08
C GLN A 44 1.31 28.76 -28.04
N GLY A 45 2.31 27.89 -27.95
CA GLY A 45 3.37 27.72 -28.94
C GLY A 45 3.91 26.30 -28.87
N ARG A 46 3.52 25.44 -29.82
CA ARG A 46 4.07 24.10 -30.01
C ARG A 46 5.58 24.21 -30.25
N SER A 47 6.39 23.65 -29.37
CA SER A 47 7.76 23.25 -29.68
C SER A 47 7.80 21.73 -29.77
N ARG A 48 8.05 21.21 -30.98
CA ARG A 48 8.44 19.81 -31.17
C ARG A 48 9.73 19.59 -30.40
N SER A 49 9.74 18.62 -29.48
CA SER A 49 10.93 18.18 -28.76
C SER A 49 12.01 17.76 -29.76
N ALA A 50 12.99 18.63 -29.97
CA ALA A 50 14.27 18.28 -30.53
C ALA A 50 15.16 17.98 -29.33
N PHE A 51 15.37 16.71 -29.01
CA PHE A 51 16.52 16.11 -28.30
C PHE A 51 16.16 14.65 -27.95
N GLU A 52 16.02 13.80 -28.97
CA GLU A 52 16.46 12.41 -28.82
C GLU A 52 17.95 12.42 -29.10
N THR A 53 18.74 12.66 -28.05
CA THR A 53 20.17 12.35 -28.08
C THR A 53 20.34 10.96 -27.50
N ASP A 54 20.80 10.02 -28.34
CA ASP A 54 21.45 8.77 -27.92
C ASP A 54 22.67 9.13 -27.05
N THR A 55 22.40 9.46 -25.79
CA THR A 55 23.44 9.70 -24.79
C THR A 55 23.60 8.37 -24.10
N ILE A 56 24.67 7.65 -24.43
CA ILE A 56 25.01 6.39 -23.76
C ILE A 56 25.08 6.71 -22.26
N ALA A 57 24.18 6.11 -21.48
CA ALA A 57 24.17 6.29 -20.04
C ALA A 57 25.54 5.83 -19.50
N PRO A 58 26.20 6.62 -18.63
CA PRO A 58 27.52 6.27 -18.12
C PRO A 58 27.46 4.91 -17.42
N THR A 59 28.42 4.05 -17.74
CA THR A 59 28.47 2.67 -17.23
C THR A 59 28.73 2.66 -15.72
N ALA A 60 28.38 1.56 -15.05
CA ALA A 60 28.63 1.42 -13.62
C ALA A 60 30.11 1.62 -13.24
N VAL A 61 31.02 1.22 -14.13
CA VAL A 61 32.47 1.37 -13.97
C VAL A 61 32.89 2.84 -14.10
N GLU A 62 32.33 3.59 -15.04
CA GLU A 62 32.60 5.02 -15.24
C GLU A 62 32.12 5.88 -14.07
N LEU A 63 31.12 5.39 -13.32
CA LEU A 63 30.57 6.05 -12.12
C LEU A 63 31.23 5.59 -10.81
N GLY A 64 32.31 4.81 -10.89
CA GLY A 64 33.05 4.33 -9.74
C GLY A 64 32.25 3.37 -8.85
N ILE A 65 31.29 2.62 -9.42
CA ILE A 65 30.60 1.54 -8.70
C ILE A 65 31.56 0.34 -8.66
N GLU A 66 32.41 0.29 -7.63
CA GLU A 66 33.24 -0.88 -7.35
C GLU A 66 32.38 -1.98 -6.73
N MET A 67 31.79 -2.83 -7.58
CA MET A 67 31.05 -4.03 -7.21
C MET A 67 31.55 -5.21 -8.02
N LYS A 68 31.96 -6.28 -7.33
CA LYS A 68 32.40 -7.51 -8.01
C LYS A 68 31.20 -8.23 -8.61
N ASP A 69 31.42 -8.99 -9.68
CA ASP A 69 30.33 -9.66 -10.40
C ASP A 69 29.56 -10.68 -9.55
N ASP A 70 30.26 -11.41 -8.68
CA ASP A 70 29.66 -12.36 -7.73
C ASP A 70 28.76 -11.65 -6.72
N GLU A 71 29.22 -10.52 -6.20
CA GLU A 71 28.46 -9.66 -5.29
C GLU A 71 27.22 -9.06 -5.95
N ALA A 72 27.38 -8.55 -7.18
CA ALA A 72 26.29 -8.02 -7.96
C ALA A 72 25.20 -9.07 -8.22
N GLN A 73 25.60 -10.27 -8.64
CA GLN A 73 24.66 -11.37 -8.88
C GLN A 73 23.93 -11.76 -7.59
N LEU A 74 24.65 -11.84 -6.47
CA LEU A 74 24.07 -12.17 -5.17
C LEU A 74 22.98 -11.16 -4.76
N TYR A 75 23.28 -9.86 -4.85
CA TYR A 75 22.34 -8.81 -4.44
C TYR A 75 21.17 -8.66 -5.41
N PHE A 76 21.43 -8.74 -6.71
CA PHE A 76 20.38 -8.71 -7.72
C PHE A 76 19.39 -9.88 -7.53
N ASN A 77 19.91 -11.10 -7.33
CA ASN A 77 19.07 -12.27 -7.06
C ASN A 77 18.29 -12.13 -5.74
N ALA A 78 18.89 -11.52 -4.72
CA ALA A 78 18.18 -11.27 -3.46
C ALA A 78 16.99 -10.33 -3.65
N PHE A 79 17.12 -9.29 -4.48
CA PHE A 79 16.01 -8.40 -4.84
C PHE A 79 14.88 -9.19 -5.53
N PHE A 80 15.18 -9.92 -6.61
CA PHE A 80 14.17 -10.69 -7.37
C PHE A 80 13.69 -11.97 -6.67
N SER A 81 14.22 -12.30 -5.49
CA SER A 81 13.67 -13.37 -4.64
C SER A 81 12.38 -12.96 -3.93
N GLY A 82 12.07 -11.65 -3.86
CA GLY A 82 10.81 -11.19 -3.28
C GLY A 82 10.59 -9.68 -3.15
N CYS A 83 11.60 -8.83 -3.33
CA CYS A 83 11.42 -7.36 -3.31
C CYS A 83 10.61 -6.88 -4.52
N ASP A 84 10.79 -7.53 -5.66
CA ASP A 84 10.02 -7.35 -6.89
C ASP A 84 8.51 -7.58 -6.69
N ARG A 85 8.12 -8.36 -5.68
CA ARG A 85 6.70 -8.48 -5.28
C ARG A 85 6.15 -7.18 -4.72
N TYR A 86 6.97 -6.42 -4.01
CA TYR A 86 6.59 -5.14 -3.42
C TYR A 86 6.78 -3.96 -4.39
N VAL A 87 7.54 -4.17 -5.48
CA VAL A 87 7.72 -3.23 -6.59
C VAL A 87 7.45 -3.96 -7.93
N PRO A 88 6.17 -4.31 -8.23
CA PRO A 88 5.80 -5.20 -9.33
C PRO A 88 5.82 -4.50 -10.70
N VAL A 89 6.95 -3.90 -11.05
CA VAL A 89 7.14 -3.10 -12.26
C VAL A 89 8.09 -3.74 -13.28
N PHE A 90 8.75 -4.82 -12.89
CA PHE A 90 9.76 -5.51 -13.68
C PHE A 90 9.18 -6.73 -14.41
N ASP A 91 9.74 -7.01 -15.57
CA ASP A 91 9.51 -8.22 -16.35
C ASP A 91 10.81 -9.00 -16.42
N GLN A 92 10.92 -10.11 -15.69
CA GLN A 92 12.17 -10.89 -15.61
C GLN A 92 12.64 -11.45 -16.97
N ARG A 93 11.79 -11.43 -18.02
CA ARG A 93 12.19 -11.77 -19.40
C ARG A 93 13.04 -10.68 -20.06
N LEU A 94 12.90 -9.44 -19.61
CA LEU A 94 13.51 -8.23 -20.20
C LEU A 94 14.48 -7.56 -19.24
N ASP A 95 14.13 -7.52 -17.96
CA ASP A 95 14.86 -6.87 -16.88
C ASP A 95 15.89 -7.85 -16.28
N THR A 96 16.79 -8.37 -17.12
CA THR A 96 17.93 -9.21 -16.67
C THR A 96 19.01 -8.35 -16.02
N ILE A 97 19.93 -8.99 -15.29
CA ILE A 97 21.05 -8.28 -14.66
C ILE A 97 21.92 -7.58 -15.69
N GLU A 98 22.19 -8.22 -16.84
CA GLU A 98 22.98 -7.65 -17.93
C GLU A 98 22.23 -6.48 -18.59
N ALA A 99 20.94 -6.67 -18.87
CA ALA A 99 20.12 -5.62 -19.50
C ALA A 99 20.03 -4.38 -18.61
N ILE A 100 19.72 -4.54 -17.32
CA ILE A 100 19.65 -3.42 -16.38
C ILE A 100 21.01 -2.75 -16.20
N ARG A 101 22.08 -3.54 -16.03
CA ARG A 101 23.45 -2.99 -15.86
C ARG A 101 23.90 -2.17 -17.06
N ASN A 102 23.55 -2.60 -18.27
CA ASN A 102 23.92 -1.90 -19.50
C ASN A 102 23.03 -0.67 -19.77
N ASN A 103 21.74 -0.74 -19.43
CA ASN A 103 20.78 0.32 -19.74
C ASN A 103 20.75 1.42 -18.67
N SER A 104 21.02 1.11 -17.40
CA SER A 104 21.00 2.10 -16.31
C SER A 104 21.83 1.67 -15.11
N ALA A 105 22.99 2.30 -14.94
CA ALA A 105 23.81 2.15 -13.74
C ALA A 105 23.06 2.56 -12.46
N LEU A 106 22.17 3.55 -12.56
CA LEU A 106 21.34 4.01 -11.44
C LEU A 106 20.32 2.97 -10.98
N LEU A 107 19.58 2.37 -11.92
CA LEU A 107 18.65 1.31 -11.58
C LEU A 107 19.38 0.09 -11.03
N PHE A 108 20.49 -0.29 -11.67
CA PHE A 108 21.33 -1.40 -11.26
C PHE A 108 21.81 -1.25 -9.80
N ILE A 109 22.45 -0.12 -9.45
CA ILE A 109 22.94 0.08 -8.08
C ILE A 109 21.80 0.16 -7.07
N THR A 110 20.66 0.74 -7.45
CA THR A 110 19.49 0.82 -6.56
C THR A 110 18.98 -0.59 -6.22
N ILE A 111 18.81 -1.46 -7.21
CA ILE A 111 18.41 -2.86 -7.02
C ILE A 111 19.42 -3.61 -6.14
N CYS A 112 20.72 -3.48 -6.43
CA CYS A 112 21.76 -4.14 -5.64
C CYS A 112 21.86 -3.57 -4.22
N SER A 113 21.61 -2.28 -4.01
CA SER A 113 21.58 -1.67 -2.68
C SER A 113 20.44 -2.26 -1.84
N VAL A 114 19.23 -2.36 -2.39
CA VAL A 114 18.10 -3.00 -1.71
C VAL A 114 18.39 -4.49 -1.45
N GLY A 115 18.90 -5.22 -2.44
CA GLY A 115 19.28 -6.63 -2.28
C GLY A 115 20.35 -6.85 -1.19
N CYS A 116 21.33 -5.95 -1.11
CA CYS A 116 22.34 -5.94 -0.05
C CYS A 116 21.69 -5.73 1.33
N ARG A 117 20.74 -4.78 1.45
CA ARG A 117 20.00 -4.55 2.70
C ARG A 117 19.25 -5.79 3.18
N VAL A 118 18.62 -6.51 2.26
CA VAL A 118 17.83 -7.70 2.58
C VAL A 118 18.70 -8.83 3.12
N LEU A 119 19.89 -9.04 2.54
CA LEU A 119 20.79 -10.11 2.98
C LEU A 119 21.61 -9.74 4.23
N ASN A 120 22.13 -8.51 4.24
CA ASN A 120 23.19 -8.07 5.15
C ASN A 120 22.71 -6.97 6.11
N GLY A 121 21.42 -6.65 6.11
CA GLY A 121 20.86 -5.61 6.96
C GLY A 121 21.53 -4.24 6.74
N THR A 122 21.68 -3.48 7.81
CA THR A 122 22.42 -2.22 7.80
C THR A 122 23.93 -2.44 7.92
N SER A 123 24.53 -3.21 7.02
CA SER A 123 25.98 -3.44 6.97
C SER A 123 26.75 -2.19 6.49
N SER A 124 28.07 -2.14 6.70
CA SER A 124 28.93 -1.09 6.12
C SER A 124 28.85 -1.07 4.59
N ARG A 125 28.75 -2.26 3.96
CA ARG A 125 28.61 -2.39 2.52
C ARG A 125 27.30 -1.81 2.00
N TRP A 126 26.17 -2.12 2.67
CA TRP A 126 24.88 -1.51 2.35
C TRP A 126 24.93 0.03 2.49
N ARG A 127 25.55 0.56 3.55
CA ARG A 127 25.69 2.01 3.74
C ARG A 127 26.47 2.66 2.60
N ALA A 128 27.55 2.04 2.15
CA ALA A 128 28.33 2.53 1.00
C ALA A 128 27.51 2.55 -0.29
N LEU A 129 26.80 1.45 -0.59
CA LEU A 129 25.93 1.36 -1.77
C LEU A 129 24.76 2.35 -1.72
N THR A 130 24.16 2.55 -0.55
CA THR A 130 23.07 3.50 -0.35
C THR A 130 23.54 4.94 -0.54
N LEU A 131 24.71 5.30 0.00
CA LEU A 131 25.30 6.62 -0.21
C LEU A 131 25.57 6.89 -1.70
N GLN A 132 26.10 5.90 -2.43
CA GLN A 132 26.34 6.03 -3.86
C GLN A 132 25.04 6.14 -4.64
N THR A 133 24.04 5.32 -4.30
CA THR A 133 22.69 5.37 -4.87
C THR A 133 22.07 6.76 -4.67
N GLN A 134 22.13 7.31 -3.45
CA GLN A 134 21.62 8.65 -3.14
C GLN A 134 22.30 9.74 -3.96
N ARG A 135 23.63 9.69 -4.13
CA ARG A 135 24.35 10.65 -4.97
C ARG A 135 23.89 10.62 -6.42
N MET A 136 23.72 9.42 -6.98
CA MET A 136 23.27 9.26 -8.37
C MET A 136 21.81 9.66 -8.55
N LEU A 137 20.94 9.33 -7.59
CA LEU A 137 19.55 9.77 -7.58
C LEU A 137 19.47 11.30 -7.55
N ASN A 138 20.20 11.96 -6.66
CA ASN A 138 20.20 13.43 -6.57
C ASN A 138 20.66 14.08 -7.89
N ALA A 139 21.67 13.52 -8.55
CA ALA A 139 22.10 13.99 -9.87
C ALA A 139 20.98 13.83 -10.92
N ALA A 140 20.29 12.69 -10.94
CA ALA A 140 19.18 12.44 -11.88
C ALA A 140 17.95 13.31 -11.61
N ILE A 141 17.68 13.66 -10.34
CA ILE A 141 16.57 14.53 -9.95
C ILE A 141 16.83 15.98 -10.39
N VAL A 142 18.05 16.47 -10.25
CA VAL A 142 18.43 17.84 -10.60
C VAL A 142 18.63 18.03 -12.11
N ASN A 143 18.93 16.96 -12.85
CA ASN A 143 19.18 17.01 -14.28
C ASN A 143 18.07 16.31 -15.09
N PRO A 144 17.12 17.06 -15.69
CA PRO A 144 16.03 16.49 -16.49
C PRO A 144 16.50 15.62 -17.66
N LEU A 145 17.72 15.83 -18.18
CA LEU A 145 18.28 15.04 -19.29
C LEU A 145 18.56 13.59 -18.89
N MET A 146 18.61 13.28 -17.59
CA MET A 146 18.77 11.92 -17.07
C MET A 146 17.43 11.18 -16.93
N GLY A 147 16.32 11.80 -17.33
CA GLY A 147 15.00 11.18 -17.29
C GLY A 147 14.86 10.02 -18.28
N SER A 148 14.60 8.82 -17.77
CA SER A 148 14.31 7.63 -18.56
C SER A 148 13.35 6.71 -17.79
N LEU A 149 12.89 5.63 -18.44
CA LEU A 149 12.09 4.60 -17.77
C LEU A 149 12.83 4.03 -16.55
N GLU A 150 14.09 3.67 -16.74
CA GLU A 150 14.94 3.09 -15.73
C GLU A 150 15.24 4.08 -14.60
N THR A 151 15.36 5.38 -14.89
CA THR A 151 15.49 6.42 -13.84
C THR A 151 14.24 6.49 -12.98
N VAL A 152 13.04 6.48 -13.57
CA VAL A 152 11.78 6.46 -12.79
C VAL A 152 11.64 5.17 -11.99
N GLN A 153 12.01 4.02 -12.56
CA GLN A 153 12.06 2.74 -11.84
C GLN A 153 13.02 2.81 -10.65
N ALA A 154 14.20 3.42 -10.79
CA ALA A 154 15.17 3.54 -9.71
C ALA A 154 14.62 4.42 -8.57
N ILE A 155 14.04 5.58 -8.89
CA ILE A 155 13.44 6.46 -7.86
C ILE A 155 12.28 5.74 -7.15
N LEU A 156 11.45 4.99 -7.89
CA LEU A 156 10.35 4.21 -7.33
C LEU A 156 10.85 3.09 -6.40
N VAL A 157 11.84 2.30 -6.82
CA VAL A 157 12.45 1.27 -5.96
C VAL A 157 13.03 1.92 -4.70
N GLN A 158 13.77 3.03 -4.84
CA GLN A 158 14.30 3.74 -3.67
C GLN A 158 13.18 4.20 -2.73
N ALA A 159 12.10 4.77 -3.28
CA ALA A 159 10.96 5.26 -2.50
C ALA A 159 10.32 4.15 -1.64
N CYS A 160 10.28 2.91 -2.14
CA CYS A 160 9.74 1.77 -1.40
C CYS A 160 10.54 1.40 -0.14
N TYR A 161 11.81 1.82 -0.03
CA TYR A 161 12.72 1.44 1.06
C TYR A 161 13.36 2.63 1.80
N ALA A 162 12.97 3.86 1.49
CA ALA A 162 13.50 5.09 2.10
C ALA A 162 12.48 5.78 3.05
N SER A 163 13.00 6.61 3.96
CA SER A 163 12.20 7.46 4.86
C SER A 163 11.42 8.52 4.08
N GLU A 164 12.08 9.21 3.16
CA GLU A 164 11.56 10.30 2.30
C GLU A 164 10.69 9.80 1.12
N ARG A 165 10.02 8.67 1.30
CA ARG A 165 9.22 7.98 0.27
C ARG A 165 8.18 8.86 -0.42
N ALA A 166 7.43 9.68 0.32
CA ALA A 166 6.38 10.52 -0.27
C ALA A 166 6.96 11.56 -1.25
N LEU A 167 8.11 12.14 -0.91
CA LEU A 167 8.82 13.08 -1.77
C LEU A 167 9.34 12.36 -3.03
N LEU A 168 9.98 11.20 -2.87
CA LEU A 168 10.49 10.42 -4.00
C LEU A 168 9.37 9.96 -4.95
N ILE A 169 8.22 9.55 -4.42
CA ILE A 169 7.04 9.22 -5.23
C ILE A 169 6.54 10.46 -5.99
N ALA A 170 6.49 11.64 -5.37
CA ALA A 170 6.08 12.87 -6.05
C ALA A 170 7.03 13.23 -7.20
N ILE A 171 8.35 13.13 -6.98
CA ILE A 171 9.37 13.38 -7.99
C ILE A 171 9.28 12.36 -9.14
N ALA A 172 9.20 11.07 -8.83
CA ALA A 172 9.05 10.00 -9.83
C ALA A 172 7.75 10.17 -10.64
N THR A 173 6.66 10.58 -9.99
CA THR A 173 5.39 10.88 -10.65
C THR A 173 5.55 12.02 -11.63
N ARG A 174 6.19 13.14 -11.22
CA ARG A 174 6.42 14.27 -12.12
C ARG A 174 7.25 13.86 -13.33
N MET A 175 8.35 13.16 -13.11
CA MET A 175 9.21 12.65 -14.19
C MET A 175 8.45 11.68 -15.12
N ALA A 176 7.59 10.80 -14.59
CA ALA A 176 6.76 9.90 -15.38
C ALA A 176 5.74 10.65 -16.26
N LEU A 177 5.17 11.75 -15.77
CA LEU A 177 4.31 12.64 -16.55
C LEU A 177 5.09 13.28 -17.71
N ASP A 178 6.29 13.79 -17.43
CA ASP A 178 7.15 14.43 -18.44
C ASP A 178 7.60 13.43 -19.53
N LEU A 179 7.76 12.15 -19.16
CA LEU A 179 8.14 11.06 -20.07
C LEU A 179 6.95 10.35 -20.75
N GLY A 180 5.74 10.84 -20.54
CA GLY A 180 4.53 10.36 -21.21
C GLY A 180 4.06 8.96 -20.79
N PHE A 181 4.22 8.59 -19.51
CA PHE A 181 3.78 7.27 -19.04
C PHE A 181 2.26 7.10 -18.97
N PRO A 182 1.45 8.12 -18.56
CA PRO A 182 0.00 8.01 -18.64
C PRO A 182 -0.48 7.78 -20.07
N GLU A 183 0.12 8.45 -21.05
CA GLU A 183 -0.20 8.32 -22.47
C GLU A 183 0.13 6.90 -22.97
N ALA A 184 1.23 6.31 -22.49
CA ALA A 184 1.56 4.92 -22.77
C ALA A 184 0.47 3.96 -22.26
N TYR A 185 -0.07 4.20 -21.06
CA TYR A 185 -1.19 3.44 -20.51
C TYR A 185 -2.47 3.64 -21.32
N ASP A 186 -2.87 4.89 -21.56
CA ASP A 186 -4.10 5.22 -22.29
C ASP A 186 -4.09 4.63 -23.71
N THR A 187 -2.93 4.66 -24.37
CA THR A 187 -2.78 4.09 -25.72
C THR A 187 -2.90 2.57 -25.70
N LEU A 188 -2.27 1.88 -24.74
CA LEU A 188 -2.41 0.42 -24.61
C LEU A 188 -3.84 -0.01 -24.31
N ILE A 189 -4.56 0.74 -23.47
CA ILE A 189 -5.97 0.48 -23.20
C ILE A 189 -6.81 0.66 -24.46
N ALA A 190 -6.59 1.75 -25.21
CA ALA A 190 -7.32 2.02 -26.44
C ALA A 190 -7.10 0.92 -27.50
N GLU A 191 -5.84 0.52 -27.71
CA GLU A 191 -5.47 -0.55 -28.66
C GLU A 191 -6.06 -1.90 -28.24
N SER A 192 -6.05 -2.22 -26.95
CA SER A 192 -6.60 -3.48 -26.43
C SER A 192 -8.13 -3.57 -26.54
N VAL A 193 -8.83 -2.43 -26.46
CA VAL A 193 -10.30 -2.38 -26.55
C VAL A 193 -10.78 -2.37 -28.00
N LEU A 194 -10.08 -1.68 -28.90
CA LEU A 194 -10.48 -1.57 -30.30
C LEU A 194 -10.19 -2.83 -31.12
N GLY A 195 -9.36 -3.75 -30.60
CA GLY A 195 -9.04 -5.03 -31.22
C GLY A 195 -8.35 -4.85 -32.57
N GLU A 196 -7.01 -4.79 -32.58
CA GLU A 196 -6.14 -4.75 -33.77
C GLU A 196 -6.79 -4.19 -35.05
N MET A 197 -7.33 -2.97 -34.99
CA MET A 197 -7.71 -2.29 -36.22
C MET A 197 -6.45 -1.61 -36.74
N GLN A 198 -5.81 -2.34 -37.68
CA GLN A 198 -4.63 -1.98 -38.50
C GLN A 198 -3.28 -2.42 -37.93
N MET A 199 -2.65 -3.40 -38.60
CA MET A 199 -1.19 -3.41 -38.75
C MET A 199 -0.86 -3.82 -40.19
N ASP A 200 -0.53 -2.79 -40.97
CA ASP A 200 0.17 -2.85 -42.27
C ASP A 200 1.61 -2.33 -42.07
N ASP A 201 2.20 -2.55 -40.89
CA ASP A 201 3.54 -2.10 -40.48
C ASP A 201 4.30 -3.25 -39.79
N SER A 202 5.64 -3.30 -39.92
CA SER A 202 6.45 -4.47 -39.53
C SER A 202 6.19 -4.92 -38.08
N GLU A 203 5.71 -6.17 -37.89
CA GLU A 203 5.29 -6.77 -36.61
C GLU A 203 6.29 -6.53 -35.45
N GLN A 204 7.59 -6.49 -35.76
CA GLN A 204 8.66 -6.30 -34.77
C GLN A 204 8.68 -4.91 -34.13
N THR A 205 8.47 -3.84 -34.91
CA THR A 205 8.48 -2.45 -34.40
C THR A 205 7.30 -2.22 -33.47
N THR A 206 6.12 -2.72 -33.86
CA THR A 206 4.90 -2.68 -33.04
C THR A 206 5.09 -3.45 -31.73
N TYR A 207 5.69 -4.65 -31.79
CA TYR A 207 5.98 -5.43 -30.59
C TYR A 207 6.93 -4.71 -29.62
N ASN A 208 8.01 -4.10 -30.13
CA ASN A 208 8.97 -3.35 -29.31
C ASN A 208 8.32 -2.12 -28.67
N ASN A 209 7.50 -1.39 -29.43
CA ASN A 209 6.75 -0.23 -28.92
C ASN A 209 5.75 -0.65 -27.82
N ASN A 210 5.02 -1.74 -28.03
CA ASN A 210 4.10 -2.28 -27.02
C ASN A 210 4.82 -2.74 -25.76
N THR A 211 6.00 -3.34 -25.92
CA THR A 211 6.87 -3.75 -24.81
C THR A 211 7.26 -2.55 -23.95
N THR A 212 7.76 -1.48 -24.57
CA THR A 212 8.12 -0.24 -23.86
C THR A 212 6.90 0.40 -23.18
N ARG A 213 5.75 0.46 -23.88
CA ARG A 213 4.50 0.99 -23.31
C ARG A 213 4.02 0.17 -22.11
N MET A 214 4.16 -1.15 -22.15
CA MET A 214 3.75 -2.02 -21.04
C MET A 214 4.64 -1.80 -19.81
N ARG A 215 5.97 -1.67 -20.00
CA ARG A 215 6.89 -1.32 -18.91
C ARG A 215 6.56 0.04 -18.29
N LYS A 216 6.36 1.09 -19.11
CA LYS A 216 5.91 2.41 -18.64
C LYS A 216 4.58 2.34 -17.87
N THR A 217 3.63 1.56 -18.37
CA THR A 217 2.32 1.34 -17.75
C THR A 217 2.44 0.74 -16.36
N ARG A 218 3.26 -0.31 -16.19
CA ARG A 218 3.48 -0.93 -14.87
C ARG A 218 4.02 0.08 -13.87
N VAL A 219 5.02 0.85 -14.27
CA VAL A 219 5.62 1.89 -13.41
C VAL A 219 4.60 2.96 -13.05
N TRP A 220 3.82 3.45 -14.02
CA TRP A 220 2.76 4.43 -13.80
C TRP A 220 1.70 3.95 -12.81
N LEU A 221 1.19 2.73 -13.02
CA LEU A 221 0.19 2.13 -12.16
C LEU A 221 0.73 1.86 -10.75
N HIS A 222 2.00 1.51 -10.61
CA HIS A 222 2.59 1.33 -9.29
C HIS A 222 2.86 2.67 -8.56
N LEU A 223 3.26 3.73 -9.28
CA LEU A 223 3.34 5.09 -8.73
C LEU A 223 1.97 5.56 -8.18
N LEU A 224 0.89 5.27 -8.93
CA LEU A 224 -0.48 5.50 -8.46
C LEU A 224 -0.76 4.74 -7.16
N VAL A 225 -0.48 3.44 -7.12
CA VAL A 225 -0.67 2.61 -5.91
C VAL A 225 0.08 3.19 -4.72
N MET A 226 1.36 3.55 -4.90
CA MET A 226 2.18 4.11 -3.82
C MET A 226 1.67 5.49 -3.37
N SER A 227 1.24 6.36 -4.28
CA SER A 227 0.62 7.65 -3.93
C SER A 227 -0.65 7.44 -3.08
N TYR A 228 -1.52 6.52 -3.47
CA TYR A 228 -2.71 6.22 -2.67
C TYR A 228 -2.35 5.66 -1.29
N ILE A 229 -1.42 4.72 -1.19
CA ILE A 229 -0.97 4.16 0.09
C ILE A 229 -0.41 5.25 1.01
N LEU A 230 0.45 6.13 0.49
CA LEU A 230 1.13 7.13 1.31
C LEU A 230 0.23 8.30 1.73
N HIS A 231 -0.84 8.57 0.99
CA HIS A 231 -1.75 9.67 1.31
C HIS A 231 -3.03 9.19 1.97
N VAL A 232 -3.76 8.23 1.39
CA VAL A 232 -5.06 7.78 1.93
C VAL A 232 -4.89 7.14 3.29
N ASP A 233 -3.85 6.30 3.45
CA ASP A 233 -3.61 5.60 4.71
C ASP A 233 -3.11 6.56 5.79
N ALA A 234 -2.45 7.66 5.39
CA ALA A 234 -1.97 8.74 6.25
C ALA A 234 -2.97 9.90 6.43
N GLY A 235 -4.26 9.69 6.14
CA GLY A 235 -5.29 10.70 6.34
C GLY A 235 -5.24 11.90 5.38
N GLY A 236 -4.36 11.86 4.37
CA GLY A 236 -4.19 12.89 3.35
C GLY A 236 -5.00 12.64 2.07
N MET A 237 -5.06 13.66 1.22
CA MET A 237 -5.57 13.52 -0.14
C MET A 237 -4.45 13.06 -1.08
N PRO A 238 -4.71 12.12 -2.01
CA PRO A 238 -3.72 11.72 -3.01
C PRO A 238 -3.23 12.91 -3.82
N THR A 239 -1.93 12.96 -4.08
CA THR A 239 -1.28 13.99 -4.91
C THR A 239 -1.83 14.03 -6.34
N PHE A 240 -2.36 12.91 -6.83
CA PHE A 240 -3.05 12.81 -8.11
C PHE A 240 -4.08 11.67 -8.08
N LYS A 241 -5.10 11.78 -8.94
CA LYS A 241 -6.22 10.83 -8.98
C LYS A 241 -6.15 9.95 -10.22
N PHE A 242 -6.44 8.67 -10.05
CA PHE A 242 -6.71 7.76 -11.17
C PHE A 242 -7.87 8.30 -12.01
N ARG A 243 -7.69 8.40 -13.33
CA ARG A 243 -8.72 8.87 -14.25
C ARG A 243 -9.47 7.70 -14.87
N GLY A 244 -10.80 7.79 -14.89
CA GLY A 244 -11.65 6.75 -15.45
C GLY A 244 -11.85 5.54 -14.52
N ALA A 245 -12.33 4.44 -15.10
CA ALA A 245 -12.63 3.22 -14.35
C ALA A 245 -11.36 2.39 -14.14
N SER A 246 -10.97 2.16 -12.87
CA SER A 246 -9.79 1.36 -12.50
C SER A 246 -9.82 -0.04 -13.11
N ARG A 247 -11.01 -0.66 -13.21
CA ARG A 247 -11.22 -1.99 -13.83
C ARG A 247 -10.76 -2.07 -15.29
N ARG A 248 -10.52 -0.95 -15.98
CA ARG A 248 -10.01 -0.95 -17.35
C ARG A 248 -8.64 -1.62 -17.47
N CYS A 249 -7.79 -1.55 -16.44
CA CYS A 249 -6.48 -2.22 -16.49
C CYS A 249 -6.59 -3.74 -16.70
N ARG A 250 -7.71 -4.37 -16.33
CA ARG A 250 -7.94 -5.81 -16.53
C ARG A 250 -7.83 -6.24 -18.00
N VAL A 251 -8.13 -5.37 -18.97
CA VAL A 251 -8.01 -5.71 -20.41
C VAL A 251 -6.57 -6.05 -20.80
N LEU A 252 -5.59 -5.42 -20.13
CA LEU A 252 -4.17 -5.65 -20.40
C LEU A 252 -3.72 -7.05 -20.01
N LEU A 253 -4.47 -7.79 -19.18
CA LEU A 253 -4.18 -9.17 -18.83
C LEU A 253 -4.33 -10.14 -20.02
N GLN A 254 -5.01 -9.71 -21.09
CA GLN A 254 -5.12 -10.48 -22.34
C GLN A 254 -3.90 -10.30 -23.25
N SER A 255 -3.02 -9.34 -22.95
CA SER A 255 -1.81 -9.09 -23.73
C SER A 255 -0.80 -10.22 -23.57
N PRO A 256 -0.09 -10.64 -24.63
CA PRO A 256 1.04 -11.57 -24.52
C PRO A 256 2.21 -11.01 -23.69
N LEU A 257 2.24 -9.69 -23.48
CA LEU A 257 3.21 -9.01 -22.64
C LEU A 257 2.86 -9.09 -21.14
N ALA A 258 1.64 -9.52 -20.79
CA ALA A 258 1.23 -9.67 -19.40
C ALA A 258 2.02 -10.76 -18.67
N THR A 259 2.14 -10.59 -17.36
CA THR A 259 2.86 -11.46 -16.42
C THR A 259 1.97 -11.77 -15.22
N GLY A 260 2.38 -12.76 -14.41
CA GLY A 260 1.70 -13.03 -13.12
C GLY A 260 1.68 -11.80 -12.21
N MET A 261 2.77 -11.02 -12.20
CA MET A 261 2.87 -9.81 -11.38
C MET A 261 1.88 -8.71 -11.80
N ASP A 262 1.44 -8.69 -13.06
CA ASP A 262 0.41 -7.74 -13.52
C ASP A 262 -0.94 -8.00 -12.84
N HIS A 263 -1.29 -9.26 -12.58
CA HIS A 263 -2.49 -9.59 -11.81
C HIS A 263 -2.40 -9.00 -10.40
N TYR A 264 -1.22 -9.08 -9.77
CA TYR A 264 -0.99 -8.55 -8.45
C TYR A 264 -1.01 -7.01 -8.41
N LEU A 265 -0.37 -6.36 -9.38
CA LEU A 265 -0.37 -4.90 -9.50
C LEU A 265 -1.78 -4.37 -9.76
N PHE A 266 -2.52 -4.96 -10.69
CA PHE A 266 -3.85 -4.46 -11.07
C PHE A 266 -4.88 -4.67 -9.96
N ALA A 267 -4.79 -5.76 -9.21
CA ALA A 267 -5.58 -5.95 -7.99
C ALA A 267 -5.36 -4.81 -6.99
N GLN A 268 -4.10 -4.40 -6.78
CA GLN A 268 -3.76 -3.27 -5.91
C GLN A 268 -4.24 -1.93 -6.46
N VAL A 269 -4.14 -1.69 -7.78
CA VAL A 269 -4.67 -0.46 -8.40
C VAL A 269 -6.16 -0.32 -8.11
N GLU A 270 -6.94 -1.37 -8.35
CA GLU A 270 -8.37 -1.34 -8.13
C GLU A 270 -8.73 -1.13 -6.67
N LEU A 271 -8.06 -1.86 -5.75
CA LEU A 271 -8.34 -1.74 -4.33
C LEU A 271 -8.01 -0.34 -3.81
N ASN A 272 -6.86 0.23 -4.19
CA ASN A 272 -6.46 1.53 -3.69
C ASN A 272 -7.33 2.67 -4.26
N VAL A 273 -7.80 2.55 -5.51
CA VAL A 273 -8.83 3.47 -6.04
C VAL A 273 -10.15 3.33 -5.27
N LEU A 274 -10.57 2.11 -4.94
CA LEU A 274 -11.77 1.88 -4.12
C LEU A 274 -11.62 2.49 -2.72
N ARG A 275 -10.50 2.23 -2.03
CA ARG A 275 -10.19 2.79 -0.71
C ARG A 275 -10.20 4.31 -0.71
N ALA A 276 -9.66 4.95 -1.75
CA ALA A 276 -9.70 6.40 -1.88
C ALA A 276 -11.12 6.96 -2.05
N LYS A 277 -12.01 6.23 -2.75
CA LYS A 277 -13.42 6.61 -2.87
C LYS A 277 -14.14 6.52 -1.53
N ILE A 278 -13.92 5.42 -0.79
CA ILE A 278 -14.48 5.22 0.56
C ILE A 278 -14.01 6.31 1.52
N TYR A 279 -12.71 6.65 1.46
CA TYR A 279 -12.16 7.74 2.26
C TYR A 279 -12.83 9.08 1.96
N ALA A 280 -13.06 9.37 0.67
CA ALA A 280 -13.70 10.61 0.22
C ALA A 280 -15.21 10.67 0.54
N SER A 281 -15.90 9.53 0.65
CA SER A 281 -17.33 9.48 1.01
C SER A 281 -17.59 9.65 2.50
N LEU A 282 -16.56 9.52 3.34
CA LEU A 282 -16.63 9.68 4.80
C LEU A 282 -15.77 10.87 5.25
N PRO A 283 -16.09 12.13 4.91
CA PRO A 283 -15.31 13.28 5.39
C PRO A 283 -15.47 13.47 6.89
N GLN A 284 -14.40 13.92 7.55
CA GLN A 284 -14.44 14.22 8.98
C GLN A 284 -15.34 15.45 9.23
N GLY A 285 -16.24 15.38 10.21
CA GLY A 285 -17.20 16.44 10.48
C GLY A 285 -18.36 16.51 9.48
N ALA A 286 -18.58 15.45 8.70
CA ALA A 286 -19.82 15.32 7.93
C ALA A 286 -21.01 15.33 8.92
N HIS A 287 -22.03 16.16 8.66
CA HIS A 287 -23.29 16.13 9.40
C HIS A 287 -24.15 14.92 9.01
N LEU A 288 -23.53 13.74 8.92
CA LEU A 288 -24.19 12.48 8.63
C LEU A 288 -24.68 11.85 9.93
N SER A 289 -25.84 11.22 9.90
CA SER A 289 -26.30 10.40 11.02
C SER A 289 -25.48 9.11 11.14
N ASP A 290 -25.49 8.49 12.31
CA ASP A 290 -24.82 7.20 12.51
C ASP A 290 -25.34 6.12 11.54
N GLU A 291 -26.64 6.16 11.20
CA GLU A 291 -27.27 5.26 10.23
C GLU A 291 -26.73 5.50 8.81
N GLU A 292 -26.63 6.75 8.37
CA GLU A 292 -26.08 7.10 7.05
C GLU A 292 -24.60 6.67 6.94
N ILE A 293 -23.82 6.90 7.99
CA ILE A 293 -22.42 6.45 8.08
C ILE A 293 -22.35 4.92 7.98
N LEU A 294 -23.20 4.21 8.73
CA LEU A 294 -23.23 2.75 8.73
C LEU A 294 -23.59 2.19 7.35
N ASP A 295 -24.55 2.79 6.65
CA ASP A 295 -24.96 2.35 5.32
C ASP A 295 -23.85 2.58 4.28
N LEU A 296 -23.17 3.73 4.30
CA LEU A 296 -21.99 3.98 3.47
C LEU A 296 -20.88 2.94 3.69
N VAL A 297 -20.66 2.51 4.94
CA VAL A 297 -19.65 1.49 5.25
C VAL A 297 -20.08 0.10 4.80
N LYS A 298 -21.36 -0.24 4.92
CA LYS A 298 -21.87 -1.52 4.39
C LYS A 298 -21.69 -1.60 2.88
N ASP A 299 -22.02 -0.53 2.16
CA ASP A 299 -21.80 -0.44 0.71
C ASP A 299 -20.32 -0.57 0.36
N ALA A 300 -19.45 0.13 1.10
CA ALA A 300 -18.00 0.02 0.94
C ALA A 300 -17.49 -1.42 1.11
N LYS A 301 -17.99 -2.14 2.13
CA LYS A 301 -17.64 -3.55 2.37
C LYS A 301 -18.13 -4.47 1.27
N LEU A 302 -19.34 -4.23 0.73
CA LEU A 302 -19.85 -4.98 -0.42
C LEU A 302 -18.95 -4.79 -1.64
N ASP A 303 -18.53 -3.56 -1.92
CA ASP A 303 -17.60 -3.27 -3.02
C ASP A 303 -16.22 -3.95 -2.83
N ILE A 304 -15.71 -3.96 -1.59
CA ILE A 304 -14.46 -4.64 -1.23
C ILE A 304 -14.61 -6.16 -1.43
N ASP A 305 -15.74 -6.74 -1.04
CA ASP A 305 -16.03 -8.16 -1.20
C ASP A 305 -16.15 -8.55 -2.68
N VAL A 306 -16.81 -7.73 -3.49
CA VAL A 306 -16.88 -7.93 -4.95
C VAL A 306 -15.49 -7.87 -5.56
N TRP A 307 -14.67 -6.88 -5.18
CA TRP A 307 -13.27 -6.81 -5.61
C TRP A 307 -12.50 -8.09 -5.24
N PHE A 308 -12.62 -8.55 -4.00
CA PHE A 308 -11.91 -9.74 -3.52
C PHE A 308 -12.33 -11.00 -4.30
N GLN A 309 -13.63 -11.25 -4.46
CA GLN A 309 -14.14 -12.43 -5.18
C GLN A 309 -13.75 -12.41 -6.66
N ASP A 310 -13.80 -11.24 -7.30
CA ASP A 310 -13.34 -11.08 -8.67
C ASP A 310 -11.85 -11.43 -8.80
N TRP A 311 -11.00 -10.88 -7.94
CA TRP A 311 -9.56 -11.08 -8.04
C TRP A 311 -9.11 -12.47 -7.63
N ILE A 312 -9.82 -13.16 -6.74
CA ILE A 312 -9.62 -14.60 -6.50
C ILE A 312 -9.85 -15.39 -7.80
N ARG A 313 -10.93 -15.11 -8.53
CA ARG A 313 -11.24 -15.77 -9.81
C ARG A 313 -10.24 -15.40 -10.90
N ILE A 314 -9.94 -14.11 -11.06
CA ILE A 314 -9.05 -13.60 -12.12
C ILE A 314 -7.63 -14.13 -11.95
N SER A 315 -7.12 -14.20 -10.71
CA SER A 315 -5.76 -14.67 -10.42
C SER A 315 -5.62 -16.20 -10.34
N GLN A 316 -6.71 -16.96 -10.48
CA GLN A 316 -6.72 -18.42 -10.36
C GLN A 316 -5.61 -19.13 -11.15
N PRO A 317 -5.29 -18.75 -12.41
CA PRO A 317 -4.21 -19.39 -13.17
C PRO A 317 -2.83 -19.30 -12.52
N HIS A 318 -2.65 -18.39 -11.56
CA HIS A 318 -1.38 -18.14 -10.91
C HIS A 318 -1.30 -18.63 -9.45
N HIS A 319 -2.35 -19.20 -8.88
CA HIS A 319 -2.35 -19.60 -7.46
C HIS A 319 -1.28 -20.66 -7.14
N GLU A 320 -0.99 -21.57 -8.06
CA GLU A 320 0.05 -22.59 -7.87
C GLU A 320 1.47 -22.00 -7.95
N SER A 321 1.72 -21.10 -8.91
CA SER A 321 3.04 -20.47 -9.10
C SER A 321 3.32 -19.34 -8.12
N MET A 322 2.27 -18.73 -7.57
CA MET A 322 2.31 -17.65 -6.58
C MET A 322 1.43 -18.01 -5.37
N PRO A 323 1.82 -18.98 -4.54
CA PRO A 323 1.01 -19.45 -3.40
C PRO A 323 0.73 -18.36 -2.35
N TRP A 324 1.50 -17.27 -2.37
CA TRP A 324 1.32 -16.11 -1.50
C TRP A 324 0.22 -15.14 -1.97
N PHE A 325 -0.27 -15.26 -3.21
CA PHE A 325 -1.20 -14.31 -3.81
C PHE A 325 -2.54 -14.28 -3.05
N VAL A 326 -3.16 -15.44 -2.82
CA VAL A 326 -4.47 -15.56 -2.15
C VAL A 326 -4.40 -15.08 -0.69
N PRO A 327 -3.42 -15.49 0.13
CA PRO A 327 -3.23 -14.89 1.45
C PRO A 327 -3.07 -13.38 1.40
N ASN A 328 -2.29 -12.84 0.44
CA ASN A 328 -2.11 -11.40 0.31
C ASN A 328 -3.42 -10.67 -0.03
N LEU A 329 -4.20 -11.15 -1.02
CA LEU A 329 -5.51 -10.57 -1.32
C LEU A 329 -6.44 -10.58 -0.10
N SER A 330 -6.42 -11.67 0.67
CA SER A 330 -7.24 -11.81 1.87
C SER A 330 -6.84 -10.81 2.95
N VAL A 331 -5.52 -10.62 3.16
CA VAL A 331 -4.99 -9.61 4.07
C VAL A 331 -5.35 -8.19 3.61
N GLN A 332 -5.24 -7.90 2.31
CA GLN A 332 -5.59 -6.58 1.76
C GLN A 332 -7.10 -6.29 1.86
N ARG A 333 -7.96 -7.32 1.73
CA ARG A 333 -9.40 -7.21 2.00
C ARG A 333 -9.65 -6.81 3.45
N CYS A 334 -9.06 -7.53 4.41
CA CYS A 334 -9.18 -7.18 5.84
C CYS A 334 -8.62 -5.78 6.12
N TRP A 335 -7.50 -5.41 5.48
CA TRP A 335 -6.94 -4.06 5.57
C TRP A 335 -7.92 -2.98 5.13
N ALA A 336 -8.52 -3.14 3.94
CA ALA A 336 -9.48 -2.18 3.39
C ALA A 336 -10.73 -2.06 4.27
N ASP A 337 -11.24 -3.19 4.76
CA ASP A 337 -12.40 -3.25 5.64
C ASP A 337 -12.19 -2.49 6.95
N ASN A 338 -11.10 -2.80 7.67
CA ASN A 338 -10.87 -2.15 8.97
C ASN A 338 -10.58 -0.66 8.80
N MET A 339 -9.86 -0.25 7.74
CA MET A 339 -9.63 1.17 7.46
C MET A 339 -10.93 1.92 7.16
N ALA A 340 -11.85 1.32 6.40
CA ALA A 340 -13.18 1.90 6.13
C ALA A 340 -14.00 2.06 7.42
N LEU A 341 -14.00 1.05 8.28
CA LEU A 341 -14.71 1.08 9.56
C LEU A 341 -14.10 2.09 10.54
N CYS A 342 -12.78 2.13 10.70
CA CYS A 342 -12.10 3.11 11.54
C CYS A 342 -12.33 4.54 11.02
N ARG A 343 -12.37 4.72 9.69
CA ARG A 343 -12.70 6.01 9.09
C ARG A 343 -14.13 6.44 9.41
N ALA A 344 -15.07 5.51 9.39
CA ALA A 344 -16.47 5.79 9.73
C ALA A 344 -16.65 6.20 11.19
N VAL A 345 -15.96 5.52 12.11
CA VAL A 345 -15.93 5.92 13.52
C VAL A 345 -15.31 7.30 13.68
N ARG A 346 -14.21 7.62 12.97
CA ARG A 346 -13.61 8.97 12.96
C ARG A 346 -14.57 10.02 12.37
N ALA A 347 -15.36 9.67 11.35
CA ALA A 347 -16.35 10.55 10.75
C ALA A 347 -17.52 10.85 11.71
N ALA A 348 -17.93 9.88 12.53
CA ALA A 348 -18.93 10.06 13.57
C ALA A 348 -18.46 10.98 14.72
N GLY A 349 -17.14 11.16 14.88
CA GLY A 349 -16.55 12.19 15.75
C GLY A 349 -16.52 11.86 17.24
N VAL A 350 -16.89 10.62 17.62
CA VAL A 350 -16.88 10.17 19.02
C VAL A 350 -15.70 9.22 19.24
N GLU A 351 -14.71 9.63 20.03
CA GLU A 351 -13.55 8.77 20.36
C GLU A 351 -13.70 8.01 21.68
N ASN A 352 -14.57 8.48 22.58
CA ASN A 352 -14.83 7.84 23.86
C ASN A 352 -15.86 6.71 23.72
N VAL A 353 -15.39 5.46 23.84
CA VAL A 353 -16.19 4.24 23.65
C VAL A 353 -17.36 4.14 24.64
N ASN A 354 -17.24 4.74 25.83
CA ASN A 354 -18.30 4.70 26.85
C ASN A 354 -19.55 5.46 26.41
N VAL A 355 -19.38 6.54 25.65
CA VAL A 355 -20.48 7.40 25.19
C VAL A 355 -20.90 7.12 23.74
N MET A 356 -20.24 6.18 23.07
CA MET A 356 -20.60 5.77 21.71
C MET A 356 -22.01 5.18 21.64
N SER A 357 -22.71 5.50 20.54
CA SER A 357 -24.02 4.92 20.23
C SER A 357 -23.92 3.41 19.98
N PRO A 358 -25.05 2.67 20.03
CA PRO A 358 -25.06 1.25 19.66
C PRO A 358 -24.54 1.00 18.23
N ILE A 359 -24.80 1.92 17.30
CA ILE A 359 -24.34 1.81 15.91
C ILE A 359 -22.81 1.98 15.84
N GLN A 360 -22.26 2.97 16.53
CA GLN A 360 -20.82 3.19 16.61
C GLN A 360 -20.09 2.00 17.25
N LYS A 361 -20.65 1.44 18.35
CA LYS A 361 -20.14 0.22 18.98
C LYS A 361 -20.20 -0.99 18.03
N ASN A 362 -21.29 -1.13 17.26
CA ASN A 362 -21.39 -2.18 16.24
C ASN A 362 -20.31 -2.03 15.16
N MET A 363 -20.00 -0.81 14.69
CA MET A 363 -18.88 -0.59 13.76
C MET A 363 -17.53 -1.00 14.36
N LEU A 364 -17.30 -0.75 15.65
CA LEU A 364 -16.09 -1.23 16.33
C LEU A 364 -16.05 -2.76 16.47
N SER A 365 -17.17 -3.42 16.76
CA SER A 365 -17.26 -4.88 16.77
C SER A 365 -16.96 -5.47 15.39
N MET A 366 -17.46 -4.86 14.31
CA MET A 366 -17.12 -5.24 12.93
C MET A 366 -15.61 -5.04 12.64
N THR A 367 -15.01 -3.98 13.20
CA THR A 367 -13.56 -3.72 13.07
C THR A 367 -12.76 -4.82 13.77
N LYS A 368 -13.11 -5.15 15.01
CA LYS A 368 -12.50 -6.23 15.79
C LYS A 368 -12.57 -7.57 15.05
N ALA A 369 -13.72 -7.92 14.48
CA ALA A 369 -13.88 -9.14 13.68
C ALA A 369 -12.98 -9.17 12.44
N SER A 370 -12.87 -8.05 11.71
CA SER A 370 -11.98 -7.93 10.55
C SER A 370 -10.50 -8.07 10.90
N LEU A 371 -10.09 -7.49 12.03
CA LEU A 371 -8.71 -7.60 12.54
C LEU A 371 -8.39 -9.01 13.05
N GLN A 372 -9.34 -9.70 13.69
CA GLN A 372 -9.19 -11.10 14.08
C GLN A 372 -8.98 -11.98 12.85
N GLN A 373 -9.79 -11.80 11.80
CA GLN A 373 -9.63 -12.50 10.53
C GLN A 373 -8.26 -12.22 9.90
N HIS A 374 -7.80 -10.97 9.91
CA HIS A 374 -6.46 -10.61 9.43
C HIS A 374 -5.38 -11.40 10.17
N LEU A 375 -5.42 -11.43 11.51
CA LEU A 375 -4.45 -12.16 12.33
C LEU A 375 -4.49 -13.66 12.02
N ASP A 376 -5.68 -14.25 11.90
CA ASP A 376 -5.85 -15.67 11.60
C ASP A 376 -5.24 -16.03 10.24
N ILE A 377 -5.47 -15.21 9.20
CA ILE A 377 -4.90 -15.43 7.86
C ILE A 377 -3.37 -15.42 7.89
N ILE A 378 -2.76 -14.43 8.52
CA ILE A 378 -1.29 -14.27 8.47
C ILE A 378 -0.55 -15.34 9.29
N ILE A 379 -1.19 -15.90 10.32
CA ILE A 379 -0.59 -16.96 11.16
C ILE A 379 -0.96 -18.38 10.72
N GLN A 380 -1.95 -18.56 9.83
CA GLN A 380 -2.37 -19.89 9.37
C GLN A 380 -1.23 -20.61 8.64
N GLU A 381 -0.57 -19.91 7.70
CA GLU A 381 0.62 -20.40 7.00
C GLU A 381 1.73 -19.35 7.00
N PRO A 382 2.45 -19.16 8.14
CA PRO A 382 3.45 -18.11 8.30
C PRO A 382 4.56 -18.15 7.25
N ARG A 383 4.87 -19.36 6.76
CA ARG A 383 5.93 -19.59 5.76
C ARG A 383 5.60 -19.02 4.39
N ILE A 384 4.32 -18.80 4.08
CA ILE A 384 3.88 -18.25 2.80
C ILE A 384 3.85 -16.72 2.87
N TYR A 385 3.13 -16.17 3.85
CA TYR A 385 2.95 -14.72 3.97
C TYR A 385 4.06 -14.08 4.82
N LEU A 386 4.17 -14.40 6.10
CA LEU A 386 5.09 -13.73 7.04
C LEU A 386 6.56 -13.88 6.65
N LYS A 387 7.00 -15.05 6.15
CA LYS A 387 8.38 -15.23 5.66
C LYS A 387 8.76 -14.24 4.55
N SER A 388 7.79 -13.83 3.73
CA SER A 388 8.01 -12.88 2.64
C SER A 388 8.20 -11.43 3.12
N ILE A 389 7.85 -11.13 4.38
CA ILE A 389 7.95 -9.78 4.96
C ILE A 389 9.41 -9.30 5.08
N ARG A 390 10.40 -10.21 5.06
CA ARG A 390 11.83 -9.82 4.99
C ARG A 390 12.16 -8.96 3.77
N TYR A 391 11.38 -9.08 2.70
CA TYR A 391 11.55 -8.31 1.47
C TYR A 391 10.65 -7.07 1.42
N ALA A 392 9.76 -6.92 2.39
CA ALA A 392 8.71 -5.94 2.34
C ALA A 392 9.20 -4.53 2.67
N MET A 393 8.44 -3.57 2.18
CA MET A 393 8.54 -2.17 2.56
C MET A 393 8.18 -1.98 4.04
N ASP A 394 8.71 -0.94 4.68
CA ASP A 394 8.45 -0.61 6.10
C ASP A 394 6.96 -0.51 6.42
N PHE A 395 6.16 -0.04 5.47
CA PHE A 395 4.70 0.04 5.56
C PHE A 395 4.02 -1.31 5.83
N VAL A 396 4.53 -2.40 5.26
CA VAL A 396 3.93 -3.74 5.44
C VAL A 396 4.18 -4.23 6.87
N TRP A 397 5.35 -3.94 7.42
CA TRP A 397 5.61 -4.18 8.85
C TRP A 397 4.66 -3.34 9.72
N ALA A 398 4.53 -2.05 9.42
CA ALA A 398 3.64 -1.14 10.11
C ALA A 398 2.20 -1.68 10.13
N LYS A 399 1.65 -2.10 8.99
CA LYS A 399 0.31 -2.68 8.85
C LYS A 399 0.07 -3.88 9.76
N ASN A 400 0.97 -4.87 9.71
CA ASN A 400 0.80 -6.10 10.50
C ASN A 400 0.88 -5.80 12.00
N THR A 401 1.80 -4.93 12.41
CA THR A 401 1.90 -4.47 13.80
C THR A 401 0.66 -3.71 14.23
N PHE A 402 0.23 -2.73 13.45
CA PHE A 402 -0.96 -1.92 13.71
C PHE A 402 -2.21 -2.79 13.87
N CYS A 403 -2.47 -3.72 12.94
CA CYS A 403 -3.66 -4.56 13.00
C CYS A 403 -3.73 -5.36 14.31
N CYS A 404 -2.59 -5.93 14.74
CA CYS A 404 -2.50 -6.67 16.00
C CYS A 404 -2.71 -5.75 17.22
N LEU A 405 -2.06 -4.58 17.22
CA LEU A 405 -2.21 -3.58 18.28
C LEU A 405 -3.66 -3.12 18.42
N LEU A 406 -4.29 -2.72 17.32
CA LEU A 406 -5.68 -2.28 17.34
C LEU A 406 -6.63 -3.40 17.79
N LEU A 407 -6.36 -4.66 17.42
CA LEU A 407 -7.15 -5.81 17.88
C LEU A 407 -7.06 -5.99 19.40
N LEU A 408 -5.84 -5.95 19.96
CA LEU A 408 -5.64 -6.01 21.42
C LEU A 408 -6.38 -4.86 22.13
N LYS A 409 -6.27 -3.64 21.60
CA LYS A 409 -6.94 -2.46 22.15
C LYS A 409 -8.46 -2.57 22.12
N LEU A 410 -9.05 -2.93 20.97
CA LEU A 410 -10.50 -3.11 20.85
C LEU A 410 -11.02 -4.27 21.71
N SER A 411 -10.20 -5.29 21.93
CA SER A 411 -10.57 -6.42 22.80
C SER A 411 -10.59 -6.03 24.28
N ALA A 412 -9.77 -5.06 24.68
CA ALA A 412 -9.85 -4.44 26.01
C ALA A 412 -11.03 -3.45 26.13
N LEU A 413 -11.27 -2.62 25.11
CA LEU A 413 -12.31 -1.58 25.12
C LEU A 413 -13.74 -2.12 24.94
N ILE A 414 -13.90 -3.27 24.29
CA ILE A 414 -15.19 -3.89 23.98
C ILE A 414 -15.19 -5.35 24.46
N PRO A 415 -15.42 -5.58 25.77
CA PRO A 415 -15.55 -6.92 26.32
C PRO A 415 -16.82 -7.60 25.80
N GLU A 416 -16.74 -8.90 25.49
CA GLU A 416 -17.93 -9.69 25.14
C GLU A 416 -18.84 -9.86 26.38
N ALA A 417 -20.14 -10.07 26.14
CA ALA A 417 -21.16 -10.09 27.20
C ALA A 417 -20.99 -11.24 28.21
N GLU A 418 -20.40 -12.38 27.81
CA GLU A 418 -20.22 -13.57 28.64
C GLU A 418 -18.78 -13.73 29.13
N ARG A 419 -18.52 -13.39 30.40
CA ARG A 419 -17.17 -13.34 31.00
C ARG A 419 -16.29 -14.57 30.75
N LEU A 420 -16.84 -15.78 30.85
CA LEU A 420 -16.08 -17.03 30.67
C LEU A 420 -15.62 -17.22 29.22
N GLN A 421 -16.52 -16.97 28.25
CA GLN A 421 -16.17 -17.02 26.84
C GLN A 421 -15.19 -15.90 26.46
N THR A 422 -15.35 -14.70 27.05
CA THR A 422 -14.42 -13.59 26.87
C THR A 422 -13.00 -13.93 27.32
N GLN A 423 -12.85 -14.67 28.42
CA GLN A 423 -11.54 -15.04 28.96
C GLN A 423 -10.81 -16.03 28.04
N ASP A 424 -11.50 -17.06 27.54
CA ASP A 424 -10.93 -18.02 26.60
C ASP A 424 -10.51 -17.36 25.28
N LEU A 425 -11.36 -16.49 24.73
CA LEU A 425 -11.07 -15.71 23.52
C LEU A 425 -9.86 -14.79 23.71
N ASN A 426 -9.75 -14.14 24.88
CA ASN A 426 -8.63 -13.25 25.18
C ASN A 426 -7.30 -14.02 25.34
N ASN A 427 -7.34 -15.21 25.94
CA ASN A 427 -6.18 -16.08 26.04
C ASN A 427 -5.75 -16.60 24.66
N GLU A 428 -6.70 -16.96 23.81
CA GLU A 428 -6.43 -17.35 22.42
C GLU A 428 -5.80 -16.21 21.62
N LEU A 429 -6.32 -14.99 21.75
CA LEU A 429 -5.76 -13.79 21.10
C LEU A 429 -4.30 -13.57 21.50
N VAL A 430 -3.98 -13.72 22.78
CA VAL A 430 -2.61 -13.60 23.29
C VAL A 430 -1.68 -14.65 22.67
N ILE A 431 -2.15 -15.89 22.50
CA ILE A 431 -1.39 -16.97 21.85
C ILE A 431 -1.13 -16.62 20.38
N LYS A 432 -2.18 -16.22 19.64
CA LYS A 432 -2.10 -15.84 18.23
C LYS A 432 -1.16 -14.65 18.00
N ALA A 433 -1.25 -13.62 18.82
CA ALA A 433 -0.35 -12.47 18.78
C ALA A 433 1.10 -12.87 19.12
N GLY A 434 1.30 -13.85 20.01
CA GLY A 434 2.60 -14.45 20.31
C GLY A 434 3.21 -15.18 19.11
N ILE A 435 2.41 -15.93 18.34
CA ILE A 435 2.85 -16.58 17.10
C ILE A 435 3.32 -15.53 16.08
N LEU A 436 2.52 -14.47 15.88
CA LEU A 436 2.92 -13.37 15.00
C LEU A 436 4.26 -12.75 15.41
N LEU A 437 4.44 -12.44 16.70
CA LEU A 437 5.69 -11.87 17.21
C LEU A 437 6.88 -12.81 16.94
N GLN A 438 6.74 -14.10 17.26
CA GLN A 438 7.80 -15.09 17.07
C GLN A 438 8.21 -15.21 15.59
N GLU A 439 7.24 -15.29 14.69
CA GLU A 439 7.50 -15.40 13.24
C GLU A 439 8.18 -14.15 12.70
N LEU A 440 7.77 -12.95 13.13
CA LEU A 440 8.42 -11.70 12.74
C LEU A 440 9.84 -11.57 13.34
N GLU A 441 10.09 -12.06 14.55
CA GLU A 441 11.43 -12.12 15.14
C GLU A 441 12.36 -13.02 14.31
N LEU A 442 11.87 -14.18 13.83
CA LEU A 442 12.61 -15.07 12.94
C LEU A 442 12.94 -14.39 11.61
N VAL A 443 11.98 -13.67 11.03
CA VAL A 443 12.16 -12.90 9.79
C VAL A 443 13.22 -11.82 9.97
N ALA A 444 13.18 -11.07 11.08
CA ALA A 444 14.17 -10.04 11.39
C ALA A 444 15.55 -10.60 11.75
N ALA A 445 15.63 -11.84 12.24
CA ALA A 445 16.89 -12.53 12.58
C ALA A 445 17.52 -13.27 11.39
N ALA A 446 16.82 -13.40 10.25
CA ALA A 446 17.32 -14.12 9.08
C ALA A 446 18.44 -13.40 8.31
N GLY A 447 18.77 -12.15 8.67
CA GLY A 447 20.01 -11.48 8.25
C GLY A 447 21.22 -12.06 9.00
N HIS A 448 22.38 -12.17 8.34
CA HIS A 448 23.58 -12.74 8.97
C HIS A 448 23.91 -12.13 10.35
N ARG A 449 24.48 -12.97 11.24
CA ARG A 449 24.67 -12.81 12.70
C ARG A 449 25.39 -11.55 13.21
N ASP A 450 25.80 -10.65 12.33
CA ASP A 450 26.31 -9.33 12.74
C ASP A 450 25.12 -8.39 12.96
N ASP A 451 25.21 -7.60 14.02
CA ASP A 451 24.21 -6.75 14.68
C ASP A 451 23.49 -5.70 13.78
N THR A 452 22.91 -6.14 12.66
CA THR A 452 22.53 -5.32 11.49
C THR A 452 21.03 -5.30 11.24
N ARG A 453 20.21 -5.41 12.29
CA ARG A 453 18.75 -5.28 12.18
C ARG A 453 18.37 -3.93 11.57
N SER A 454 17.37 -3.92 10.69
CA SER A 454 16.75 -2.65 10.26
C SER A 454 16.14 -1.96 11.48
N ASN A 455 16.56 -0.74 11.78
CA ASN A 455 16.07 0.04 12.94
C ASN A 455 14.52 0.07 13.00
N THR A 456 13.86 0.12 11.84
CA THR A 456 12.41 0.13 11.72
C THR A 456 11.76 -1.20 12.14
N SER A 457 12.32 -2.36 11.74
CA SER A 457 11.72 -3.65 12.10
C SER A 457 11.92 -3.98 13.58
N SER A 458 13.05 -3.60 14.17
CA SER A 458 13.26 -3.72 15.62
C SER A 458 12.24 -2.92 16.43
N LEU A 459 11.87 -1.73 15.95
CA LEU A 459 10.85 -0.92 16.61
C LEU A 459 9.50 -1.62 16.59
N TYR A 460 9.01 -2.05 15.42
CA TYR A 460 7.71 -2.73 15.32
C TYR A 460 7.64 -4.02 16.15
N LEU A 461 8.74 -4.76 16.24
CA LEU A 461 8.86 -5.93 17.12
C LEU A 461 8.78 -5.55 18.60
N GLN A 462 9.48 -4.49 19.02
CA GLN A 462 9.40 -3.98 20.38
C GLN A 462 7.98 -3.53 20.73
N LEU A 463 7.30 -2.84 19.81
CA LEU A 463 5.92 -2.40 19.97
C LEU A 463 4.94 -3.56 20.13
N LEU A 464 5.05 -4.59 19.28
CA LEU A 464 4.27 -5.83 19.43
C LEU A 464 4.53 -6.48 20.78
N LYS A 465 5.80 -6.68 21.14
CA LYS A 465 6.20 -7.34 22.39
C LYS A 465 5.66 -6.62 23.62
N THR A 466 5.85 -5.30 23.69
CA THR A 466 5.37 -4.49 24.81
C THR A 466 3.84 -4.49 24.87
N SER A 467 3.15 -4.38 23.73
CA SER A 467 1.68 -4.37 23.68
C SER A 467 1.08 -5.69 24.13
N ILE A 468 1.63 -6.82 23.69
CA ILE A 468 1.22 -8.16 24.14
C ILE A 468 1.45 -8.33 25.64
N GLN A 469 2.58 -7.86 26.17
CA GLN A 469 2.87 -7.93 27.60
C GLN A 469 1.91 -7.08 28.44
N LYS A 470 1.62 -5.85 28.00
CA LYS A 470 0.63 -4.97 28.65
C LYS A 470 -0.75 -5.63 28.67
N TYR A 471 -1.20 -6.14 27.52
CA TYR A 471 -2.50 -6.83 27.43
C TYR A 471 -2.58 -8.07 28.33
N LYS A 472 -1.53 -8.89 28.41
CA LYS A 472 -1.45 -10.01 29.35
C LYS A 472 -1.60 -9.57 30.81
N ARG A 473 -0.94 -8.48 31.22
CA ARG A 473 -1.06 -7.95 32.59
C ARG A 473 -2.46 -7.45 32.89
N TRP A 474 -3.08 -6.77 31.93
CA TRP A 474 -4.45 -6.29 32.02
C TRP A 474 -5.43 -7.47 32.27
N LEU A 475 -5.27 -8.59 31.55
CA LEU A 475 -6.09 -9.79 31.77
C LEU A 475 -5.96 -10.35 33.20
N VAL A 476 -4.73 -10.50 33.70
CA VAL A 476 -4.47 -11.03 35.05
C VAL A 476 -5.01 -10.12 36.14
N GLN A 477 -4.93 -8.79 35.96
CA GLN A 477 -5.44 -7.84 36.95
C GLN A 477 -6.97 -7.73 36.92
N GLY A 478 -7.63 -8.00 35.78
CA GLY A 478 -9.08 -8.09 35.66
C GLY A 478 -9.71 -9.31 36.33
N GLU A 479 -8.92 -10.34 36.65
CA GLU A 479 -9.34 -11.52 37.42
C GLU A 479 -9.42 -11.24 38.94
N GLY A 480 -8.81 -10.16 39.42
CA GLY A 480 -8.79 -9.76 40.83
C GLY A 480 -10.03 -8.98 41.28
N GLY A 481 -11.17 -9.64 41.46
CA GLY A 481 -12.31 -9.07 42.19
C GLY A 481 -12.02 -8.89 43.70
N PRO A 482 -12.70 -7.97 44.41
CA PRO A 482 -12.36 -7.54 45.76
C PRO A 482 -12.66 -8.64 46.79
N GLY A 483 -11.67 -9.47 47.13
CA GLY A 483 -11.91 -10.61 48.01
C GLY A 483 -10.68 -11.40 48.40
N ALA A 484 -9.62 -10.77 48.89
CA ALA A 484 -8.72 -11.36 49.89
C ALA A 484 -7.67 -10.34 50.36
N GLY A 485 -7.74 -9.94 51.63
CA GLY A 485 -6.67 -9.24 52.33
C GLY A 485 -6.90 -7.74 52.52
N GLN A 486 -7.44 -7.39 53.69
CA GLN A 486 -7.22 -6.06 54.26
C GLN A 486 -5.70 -5.86 54.45
N THR A 487 -5.08 -5.07 53.60
CA THR A 487 -3.87 -4.31 53.95
C THR A 487 -3.97 -2.92 53.35
N THR A 488 -4.06 -1.95 54.25
CA THR A 488 -4.18 -0.51 54.02
C THR A 488 -3.04 0.02 53.14
N PHE A 489 -3.31 0.32 51.87
CA PHE A 489 -2.43 1.12 50.98
C PHE A 489 -3.27 2.00 50.04
N PRO A 490 -2.76 3.18 49.61
CA PRO A 490 -3.60 4.33 49.29
C PRO A 490 -4.27 4.28 47.90
N LEU A 491 -5.35 5.08 47.80
CA LEU A 491 -6.30 5.35 46.72
C LEU A 491 -5.74 5.68 45.29
N THR A 492 -4.49 5.36 44.99
CA THR A 492 -3.79 5.70 43.74
C THR A 492 -3.88 4.64 42.64
N GLN A 493 -4.43 3.45 42.91
CA GLN A 493 -4.34 2.31 42.00
C GLN A 493 -5.47 2.25 40.95
N GLU A 494 -6.66 2.78 41.25
CA GLU A 494 -7.76 2.90 40.27
C GLU A 494 -7.44 3.88 39.12
N LYS A 495 -6.55 4.85 39.34
CA LYS A 495 -6.11 5.81 38.30
C LYS A 495 -5.13 5.24 37.27
N ASN A 496 -4.55 4.05 37.50
CA ASN A 496 -3.54 3.48 36.60
C ASN A 496 -4.14 2.59 35.49
N TYR A 497 -5.40 2.14 35.62
CA TYR A 497 -6.03 1.24 34.65
C TYR A 497 -6.23 1.91 33.27
N ASP A 498 -6.70 3.16 33.27
CA ASP A 498 -6.93 3.93 32.04
C ASP A 498 -5.60 4.41 31.42
N ASN A 499 -4.64 4.84 32.26
CA ASN A 499 -3.32 5.31 31.81
C ASN A 499 -2.46 4.23 31.11
N GLU A 500 -2.49 2.97 31.57
CA GLU A 500 -1.68 1.90 30.96
C GLU A 500 -2.17 1.51 29.55
N LEU A 501 -3.49 1.55 29.31
CA LEU A 501 -4.11 1.27 28.01
C LEU A 501 -4.10 2.51 27.07
N GLU A 502 -3.99 3.72 27.62
CA GLU A 502 -3.81 4.96 26.85
C GLU A 502 -2.36 5.17 26.38
N SER A 503 -1.36 4.63 27.08
CA SER A 503 0.07 4.61 26.68
C SER A 503 0.41 3.70 25.47
N PHE A 504 -0.60 3.39 24.66
CA PHE A 504 -0.62 2.33 23.64
C PHE A 504 -0.27 2.85 22.24
N VAL A 505 0.00 4.14 22.08
CA VAL A 505 0.13 4.75 20.76
C VAL A 505 1.57 5.22 20.53
N PRO A 506 2.36 4.48 19.73
CA PRO A 506 3.70 4.91 19.38
C PRO A 506 3.63 6.11 18.44
N ASP A 507 4.41 7.14 18.73
CA ASP A 507 4.50 8.38 17.94
C ASP A 507 4.63 8.12 16.43
N GLN A 508 5.34 7.08 16.03
CA GLN A 508 5.52 6.74 14.62
C GLN A 508 4.21 6.32 13.91
N PHE A 509 3.27 5.68 14.60
CA PHE A 509 1.96 5.34 14.01
C PHE A 509 1.03 6.54 13.91
N VAL A 510 1.22 7.55 14.76
CA VAL A 510 0.41 8.79 14.79
C VAL A 510 0.98 9.83 13.84
N PHE A 511 2.29 10.04 13.86
CA PHE A 511 2.96 11.11 13.12
C PHE A 511 3.48 10.67 11.74
N GLU A 512 3.85 9.39 11.55
CA GLU A 512 4.38 8.92 10.25
C GLU A 512 3.30 8.29 9.35
N TRP A 513 2.26 7.68 9.95
CA TRP A 513 1.25 6.92 9.21
C TRP A 513 -0.21 7.34 9.47
N ASP A 514 -0.53 8.18 10.48
CA ASP A 514 -1.90 8.57 10.91
C ASP A 514 -2.96 7.45 10.81
N PHE A 515 -2.64 6.23 11.25
CA PHE A 515 -3.61 5.13 11.16
C PHE A 515 -4.78 5.35 12.15
N PRO A 516 -6.04 5.32 11.68
CA PRO A 516 -7.20 5.67 12.49
C PRO A 516 -7.54 4.59 13.54
N GLY A 517 -8.08 4.97 14.69
CA GLY A 517 -8.63 4.05 15.69
C GLY A 517 -7.72 3.77 16.90
N LEU A 518 -6.41 4.03 16.81
CA LEU A 518 -5.54 3.96 17.99
C LEU A 518 -5.78 5.11 18.98
N THR A 519 -6.48 6.18 18.59
CA THR A 519 -6.85 7.30 19.47
C THR A 519 -8.07 7.00 20.36
N LEU A 520 -8.82 5.91 20.10
CA LEU A 520 -10.01 5.55 20.88
C LEU A 520 -9.67 5.33 22.36
N PHE A 521 -10.55 5.75 23.27
CA PHE A 521 -10.32 5.62 24.72
C PHE A 521 -11.62 5.37 25.47
N SER A 522 -11.51 5.05 26.76
CA SER A 522 -12.65 4.85 27.66
C SER A 522 -12.37 5.52 29.00
N SER A 523 -12.63 6.83 29.12
CA SER A 523 -12.43 7.57 30.38
C SER A 523 -13.74 8.26 30.83
N PRO A 524 -14.07 8.23 32.13
CA PRO A 524 -15.11 9.08 32.70
C PRO A 524 -14.54 10.48 33.02
N ILE A 525 -14.48 11.35 32.00
CA ILE A 525 -14.34 12.83 32.10
C ILE A 525 -13.12 13.35 32.90
N ASN A 526 -12.00 13.65 32.22
CA ASN A 526 -11.39 14.99 32.15
C ASN A 526 -10.14 14.99 31.27
N GLU A 527 -10.16 15.85 30.24
CA GLU A 527 -9.06 16.14 29.33
C GLU A 527 -7.84 16.75 30.05
N THR A 528 -6.68 16.70 29.39
CA THR A 528 -5.43 17.52 29.56
C THR A 528 -4.14 16.85 30.07
N GLY A 529 -4.13 15.54 30.38
CA GLY A 529 -2.88 14.85 30.78
C GLY A 529 -2.00 14.38 29.60
N TRP A 530 -2.61 13.71 28.63
CA TRP A 530 -1.88 12.89 27.64
C TRP A 530 -1.04 13.68 26.62
N ILE A 531 -1.47 14.87 26.18
CA ILE A 531 -0.73 15.68 25.20
C ILE A 531 0.58 16.25 25.79
N ASN A 532 0.62 16.52 27.10
CA ASN A 532 1.81 17.08 27.75
C ASN A 532 2.91 16.04 27.99
N GLU A 533 2.56 14.77 28.22
CA GLU A 533 3.54 13.68 28.28
C GLU A 533 4.05 13.27 26.88
N LEU A 534 3.18 13.30 25.86
CA LEU A 534 3.54 13.06 24.46
C LEU A 534 4.55 14.11 23.93
N LEU A 535 4.37 15.38 24.29
CA LEU A 535 5.29 16.46 23.88
C LEU A 535 6.58 16.51 24.71
N ALA A 536 6.58 16.01 25.94
CA ALA A 536 7.78 15.95 26.78
C ALA A 536 8.78 14.86 26.31
N GLY A 537 8.30 13.75 25.76
CA GLY A 537 9.14 12.69 25.18
C GLY A 537 9.81 13.06 23.85
N ALA A 538 9.28 14.06 23.14
CA ALA A 538 9.79 14.51 21.84
C ALA A 538 11.11 15.31 21.93
N GLN A 539 11.54 15.69 23.14
CA GLN A 539 12.71 16.58 23.31
C GLN A 539 14.04 15.84 23.49
N GLU A 540 14.06 14.50 23.61
CA GLU A 540 15.28 13.74 23.92
C GLU A 540 15.93 12.95 22.76
N PHE A 541 15.33 12.87 21.56
CA PHE A 541 15.86 12.05 20.46
C PHE A 541 16.23 12.78 19.15
N GLY A 542 16.41 14.11 19.23
CA GLY A 542 16.69 14.98 18.07
C GLY A 542 18.14 15.04 17.58
N GLU A 543 19.06 14.19 18.06
CA GLU A 543 20.46 14.24 17.64
C GLU A 543 20.97 12.83 17.34
N ASN A 544 20.78 12.37 16.10
CA ASN A 544 21.65 11.45 15.33
C ASN A 544 20.88 10.78 14.19
N GLY A 545 20.37 11.61 13.28
CA GLY A 545 20.00 11.20 11.93
C GLY A 545 20.63 12.18 10.96
N SER A 546 21.35 11.69 9.97
CA SER A 546 21.88 12.50 8.87
C SER A 546 20.73 13.17 8.11
N SER A 547 20.25 14.28 8.64
CA SER A 547 19.26 15.14 8.00
C SER A 547 19.95 15.97 6.93
N ILE A 548 19.26 16.15 5.82
CA ILE A 548 19.70 17.02 4.75
C ILE A 548 19.63 18.46 5.26
N ASN A 549 20.75 19.17 5.26
CA ASN A 549 20.82 20.57 5.63
C ASN A 549 20.29 21.43 4.46
N TRP A 550 18.98 21.68 4.43
CA TRP A 550 18.29 22.38 3.34
C TRP A 550 18.39 23.91 3.37
N ALA A 551 19.26 24.49 4.20
CA ALA A 551 19.52 25.94 4.22
C ALA A 551 20.21 26.49 2.94
N LEU A 552 20.31 25.70 1.87
CA LEU A 552 21.09 26.00 0.66
C LEU A 552 20.32 25.83 -0.66
N ILE A 553 19.00 25.61 -0.64
CA ILE A 553 18.19 25.61 -1.87
C ILE A 553 17.31 26.85 -1.89
N ASP A 554 17.72 27.80 -2.73
CA ASP A 554 16.94 28.97 -3.09
C ASP A 554 15.89 28.56 -4.13
N PHE A 555 14.61 28.71 -3.78
CA PHE A 555 13.47 28.36 -4.64
C PHE A 555 13.00 29.53 -5.52
N SER A 556 13.86 30.50 -5.81
CA SER A 556 13.61 31.45 -6.89
C SER A 556 14.12 30.90 -8.23
N MET A 557 13.23 30.35 -9.06
CA MET A 557 13.07 30.66 -10.51
C MET A 557 11.94 29.85 -11.14
#